data_AF-A0A7X9E0B4-F1
#
_entry.id   AF-A0A7X9E0B4-F1
#
_cell.length_a   1.000
_cell.length_b   1.000
_cell.length_c   1.000
_cell.angle_alpha   90.00
_cell.angle_beta   90.00
_cell.angle_gamma   90.00
#
_symmetry.space_group_name_H-M   'P 1'
#
loop_
_entity.id
_entity.type
_entity.pdbx_description
1 polymer ?
#
loop_
_entity_poly.entity_id
_entity_poly.type
_entity_poly.pdbx_seq_one_letter_code
_entity_poly.pdbx_strand_id
1 'polypeptide(L)'
;LGVIKDSEYPVHQFSFNKNDRFLLYTDGLIETEDSDGKAFGENRLNEFLIANKNLPVAEANENLIIDLKQWQQQDSLQQDDLTWVLIDIK
;
A
#
# COMPACT_ATOMS: atom_id res chain seq x y z
N LEU A 1 -18.36 6.98 3.71
CA LEU A 1 -19.22 8.04 3.09
C LEU A 1 -20.68 7.70 3.33
N GLY A 2 -21.57 8.69 3.30
CA GLY A 2 -23.03 8.43 3.23
C GLY A 2 -23.76 8.19 4.56
N VAL A 3 -23.07 8.17 5.70
CA VAL A 3 -23.72 8.04 7.04
C VAL A 3 -23.95 9.41 7.68
N ILE A 4 -22.99 10.32 7.55
CA ILE A 4 -23.06 11.65 8.15
C ILE A 4 -23.45 12.65 7.04
N LYS A 5 -24.58 13.32 7.24
CA LYS A 5 -25.25 14.14 6.21
C LYS A 5 -24.41 15.36 5.78
N ASP A 6 -23.72 15.97 6.73
CA ASP A 6 -22.93 17.19 6.54
C ASP A 6 -21.44 16.92 6.74
N SER A 7 -20.96 15.75 6.29
CA SER A 7 -19.53 15.44 6.30
C SER A 7 -18.76 16.45 5.44
N GLU A 8 -17.78 17.11 6.04
CA GLU A 8 -16.77 17.86 5.31
C GLU A 8 -15.74 16.88 4.73
N TYR A 9 -15.40 17.10 3.46
CA TYR A 9 -14.36 16.34 2.75
C TYR A 9 -13.20 17.29 2.45
N PRO A 10 -12.22 17.39 3.35
CA PRO A 10 -11.11 18.31 3.17
C PRO A 10 -10.35 17.96 1.88
N VAL A 11 -10.08 18.99 1.09
CA VAL A 11 -9.25 18.85 -0.12
C VAL A 11 -7.81 19.11 0.28
N HIS A 12 -6.96 18.13 0.04
CA HIS A 12 -5.51 18.27 0.19
C HIS A 12 -4.86 18.39 -1.17
N GLN A 13 -3.92 19.32 -1.29
CA GLN A 13 -3.10 19.51 -2.48
C GLN A 13 -1.63 19.39 -2.10
N PHE A 14 -0.90 18.62 -2.88
CA PHE A 14 0.53 18.39 -2.70
C PHE A 14 1.26 18.75 -3.99
N SER A 15 2.45 19.33 -3.87
CA SER A 15 3.36 19.52 -4.99
C SER A 15 4.30 18.32 -5.06
N PHE A 16 4.39 17.71 -6.24
CA PHE A 16 5.31 16.62 -6.51
C PHE A 16 6.48 17.10 -7.36
N ASN A 17 7.65 16.55 -7.10
CA ASN A 17 8.84 16.74 -7.89
C ASN A 17 9.03 15.57 -8.86
N LYS A 18 9.86 15.81 -9.88
CA LYS A 18 10.32 14.74 -10.76
C LYS A 18 11.02 13.65 -9.95
N ASN A 19 10.69 12.41 -10.27
CA ASN A 19 11.11 11.18 -9.60
C ASN A 19 10.47 10.93 -8.23
N ASP A 20 9.44 11.70 -7.84
CA ASP A 20 8.62 11.33 -6.69
C ASP A 20 7.73 10.12 -7.03
N ARG A 21 7.52 9.26 -6.04
CA ARG A 21 6.61 8.12 -6.11
C ARG A 21 5.50 8.29 -5.08
N PHE A 22 4.27 8.05 -5.52
CA PHE A 22 3.08 8.13 -4.69
C PHE A 22 2.37 6.77 -4.66
N LEU A 23 2.02 6.31 -3.45
CA LEU A 23 1.28 5.08 -3.21
C LEU A 23 -0.07 5.43 -2.57
N LEU A 24 -1.15 4.97 -3.18
CA LEU A 24 -2.49 4.95 -2.61
C LEU A 24 -2.88 3.50 -2.34
N TYR A 25 -3.54 3.23 -1.21
CA TYR A 25 -3.93 1.87 -0.85
C TYR A 25 -5.19 1.86 0.03
N THR A 26 -5.86 0.70 0.10
CA THR A 26 -6.91 0.41 1.09
C THR A 26 -6.30 -0.25 2.32
N ASP A 27 -6.95 -0.12 3.47
CA ASP A 27 -6.57 -0.71 4.76
C ASP A 27 -6.26 -2.21 4.68
N GLY A 28 -6.97 -2.97 3.84
CA GLY A 28 -6.67 -4.37 3.56
C GLY A 28 -5.18 -4.67 3.27
N LEU A 29 -4.44 -3.73 2.66
CA LEU A 29 -3.00 -3.86 2.45
C LEU A 29 -2.20 -3.93 3.76
N ILE A 30 -2.43 -2.99 4.68
CA ILE A 30 -1.64 -2.90 5.92
C ILE A 30 -2.18 -3.84 7.01
N GLU A 31 -3.47 -4.18 6.96
CA GLU A 31 -4.13 -5.12 7.87
C GLU A 31 -3.90 -6.58 7.49
N THR A 32 -3.29 -6.85 6.34
CA THR A 32 -2.91 -8.21 5.94
C THR A 32 -2.05 -8.90 7.00
N GLU A 33 -2.56 -9.99 7.56
CA GLU A 33 -1.91 -10.73 8.65
C GLU A 33 -0.95 -11.81 8.15
N ASP A 34 0.10 -12.08 8.92
CA ASP A 34 0.91 -13.30 8.80
C ASP A 34 0.26 -14.48 9.54
N SER A 35 0.96 -15.63 9.57
CA SER A 35 0.49 -16.85 10.26
C SER A 35 0.31 -16.69 11.77
N ASP A 36 0.97 -15.72 12.39
CA ASP A 36 0.88 -15.43 13.82
C ASP A 36 -0.19 -14.37 14.13
N GLY A 37 -0.96 -13.93 13.11
CA GLY A 37 -1.96 -12.88 13.23
C GLY A 37 -1.36 -11.48 13.31
N LYS A 38 -0.11 -11.30 12.90
CA LYS A 38 0.54 -9.99 12.90
C LYS A 38 0.28 -9.27 11.58
N ALA A 39 -0.25 -8.06 11.65
CA ALA A 39 -0.47 -7.20 10.49
C ALA A 39 0.85 -6.79 9.79
N PHE A 40 0.81 -6.68 8.46
CA PHE A 40 1.91 -6.20 7.60
C PHE A 40 2.39 -4.83 8.06
N GLY A 41 1.44 -3.92 8.27
CA GLY A 41 1.64 -2.63 8.92
C GLY A 41 2.37 -1.57 8.09
N GLU A 42 2.20 -0.31 8.50
CA GLU A 42 2.80 0.85 7.82
C GLU A 42 4.33 0.86 7.87
N ASN A 43 4.93 0.39 8.96
CA ASN A 43 6.39 0.39 9.10
C ASN A 43 7.07 -0.46 8.02
N ARG A 44 6.56 -1.67 7.80
CA ARG A 44 7.08 -2.56 6.77
C ARG A 44 6.81 -2.01 5.36
N LEU A 45 5.62 -1.44 5.14
CA LEU A 45 5.30 -0.78 3.87
C LEU A 45 6.26 0.39 3.58
N ASN A 46 6.60 1.19 4.59
CA ASN A 46 7.57 2.27 4.47
C ASN A 46 8.97 1.75 4.15
N GLU A 47 9.44 0.70 4.84
CA GLU A 47 10.71 0.04 4.54
C GLU A 47 10.75 -0.50 3.11
N PHE A 48 9.66 -1.14 2.67
CA PHE A 48 9.48 -1.63 1.30
C PHE A 48 9.60 -0.48 0.28
N LEU A 49 8.89 0.62 0.49
CA LEU A 49 8.91 1.78 -0.41
C LEU A 49 10.31 2.38 -0.53
N ILE A 50 11.03 2.50 0.60
CA ILE A 50 12.41 3.00 0.63
C ILE A 50 13.35 2.06 -0.14
N ALA A 51 13.21 0.74 0.03
CA ALA A 51 14.05 -0.26 -0.63
C ALA A 51 13.81 -0.30 -2.15
N ASN A 52 12.57 -0.06 -2.59
CA ASN A 52 12.15 -0.17 -4.00
C ASN A 52 12.07 1.19 -4.73
N LYS A 53 12.45 2.31 -4.08
CA LYS A 53 12.24 3.67 -4.61
C LYS A 53 12.89 3.95 -5.97
N ASN A 54 14.01 3.29 -6.27
CA ASN A 54 14.77 3.52 -7.50
C ASN A 54 14.41 2.54 -8.63
N LEU A 55 13.54 1.56 -8.36
CA LEU A 55 13.10 0.60 -9.36
C LEU A 55 12.01 1.20 -10.24
N PRO A 56 11.88 0.78 -11.51
CA PRO A 56 10.70 1.07 -12.31
C PRO A 56 9.42 0.68 -11.59
N VAL A 57 8.36 1.48 -11.74
CA VAL A 57 7.08 1.25 -11.04
C VAL A 57 6.52 -0.17 -11.21
N ALA A 58 6.71 -0.77 -12.39
CA ALA A 58 6.27 -2.13 -12.67
C ALA A 58 7.01 -3.17 -11.80
N GLU A 59 8.33 -3.05 -11.70
CA GLU A 59 9.16 -3.93 -10.88
C GLU A 59 8.86 -3.74 -9.38
N ALA A 60 8.68 -2.50 -8.93
CA ALA A 60 8.27 -2.22 -7.56
C ALA A 60 6.88 -2.82 -7.25
N ASN A 61 5.95 -2.78 -8.21
CA ASN A 61 4.64 -3.37 -8.06
C ASN A 61 4.71 -4.90 -7.95
N GLU A 62 5.51 -5.55 -8.78
CA GLU A 62 5.76 -7.00 -8.71
C GLU A 62 6.41 -7.40 -7.37
N ASN A 63 7.38 -6.62 -6.91
CA ASN A 63 8.02 -6.86 -5.62
C ASN A 63 7.04 -6.74 -4.45
N LEU A 64 6.08 -5.81 -4.51
CA LEU A 64 5.07 -5.67 -3.44
C LEU A 64 4.17 -6.91 -3.37
N ILE A 65 3.76 -7.43 -4.54
CA ILE A 65 2.98 -8.67 -4.62
C ILE A 65 3.77 -9.85 -4.02
N ILE A 66 5.07 -9.93 -4.31
CA ILE A 66 5.92 -10.99 -3.77
C ILE A 66 6.06 -10.86 -2.26
N ASP A 67 6.32 -9.66 -1.75
CA ASP A 67 6.50 -9.41 -0.31
C ASP A 67 5.23 -9.73 0.48
N LEU A 68 4.05 -9.34 -0.02
CA LEU A 68 2.77 -9.68 0.59
C LEU A 68 2.51 -11.19 0.62
N LYS A 69 2.79 -11.90 -0.48
CA LYS A 69 2.64 -13.37 -0.53
C LYS A 69 3.60 -14.07 0.43
N GLN A 70 4.81 -13.55 0.58
CA GLN A 70 5.78 -14.08 1.55
C GLN A 70 5.35 -13.81 2.99
N TRP A 71 4.74 -12.65 3.24
CA TRP A 71 4.20 -12.28 4.54
C TRP A 71 3.04 -13.19 4.97
N GLN A 72 2.06 -13.36 4.08
CA GLN A 72 0.87 -14.16 4.33
C GLN A 72 1.16 -15.65 4.57
N GLN A 73 2.21 -16.19 3.95
CA GLN A 73 2.45 -17.64 3.84
C GLN A 73 1.32 -18.39 3.09
N GLN A 74 1.60 -19.61 2.61
CA GLN A 74 0.83 -20.29 1.57
C GLN A 74 -0.63 -20.65 1.93
N ASP A 75 -0.97 -20.70 3.22
CA ASP A 75 -2.26 -21.19 3.72
C ASP A 75 -3.12 -20.12 4.41
N SER A 76 -2.68 -18.86 4.49
CA SER A 76 -3.53 -17.80 5.04
C SER A 76 -4.54 -17.33 3.99
N LEU A 77 -5.79 -17.18 4.43
CA LEU A 77 -6.85 -16.61 3.61
C LEU A 77 -6.76 -15.09 3.70
N GLN A 78 -6.78 -14.44 2.54
CA GLN A 78 -7.00 -13.01 2.45
C GLN A 78 -8.33 -12.66 3.14
N GLN A 79 -8.27 -11.76 4.13
CA GLN A 79 -9.44 -11.41 4.94
C GLN A 79 -10.26 -10.26 4.34
N ASP A 80 -9.62 -9.36 3.58
CA ASP A 80 -10.24 -8.17 2.98
C ASP A 80 -9.71 -7.86 1.56
N ASP A 81 -10.37 -6.98 0.82
CA ASP A 81 -9.96 -6.60 -0.54
C ASP A 81 -8.62 -5.84 -0.54
N LEU A 82 -7.64 -6.37 -1.28
CA LEU A 82 -6.34 -5.71 -1.46
C LEU A 82 -6.33 -4.80 -2.68
N THR A 83 -6.21 -3.49 -2.45
CA THR A 83 -6.11 -2.51 -3.52
C THR A 83 -4.96 -1.54 -3.27
N TRP A 84 -4.14 -1.31 -4.30
CA TRP A 84 -3.19 -0.21 -4.29
C TRP A 84 -2.93 0.34 -5.70
N VAL A 85 -2.44 1.58 -5.76
CA VAL A 85 -2.05 2.29 -6.98
C VAL A 85 -0.70 2.95 -6.75
N LEU A 86 0.27 2.62 -7.61
CA LEU A 86 1.60 3.24 -7.63
C LEU A 86 1.70 4.22 -8.81
N ILE A 87 2.18 5.43 -8.52
CA ILE A 87 2.31 6.52 -9.50
C ILE A 87 3.73 7.09 -9.43
N ASP A 88 4.44 7.10 -10.57
CA ASP A 88 5.73 7.77 -10.72
C ASP A 88 5.56 9.11 -11.44
N ILE A 89 6.09 10.17 -10.86
CA ILE A 89 6.10 11.50 -11.44
C ILE A 89 7.38 11.66 -12.28
N LYS A 90 7.23 11.83 -13.61
CA LYS A 90 8.35 11.86 -14.57
C LYS A 90 8.61 13.24 -15.17
#